data_AF-A0A7T7HM21-F1
#
_entry.id   AF-A0A7T7HM21-F1
#
_cell.length_a   1.000
_cell.length_b   1.000
_cell.length_c   1.000
_cell.angle_alpha   90.00
_cell.angle_beta   90.00
_cell.angle_gamma   90.00
#
_symmetry.space_group_name_H-M   'P 1'
#
loop_
_entity.id
_entity.type
_entity.pdbx_description
1 polymer ?
#
loop_
_entity_poly.entity_id
_entity_poly.type
_entity_poly.pdbx_seq_one_letter_code
_entity_poly.pdbx_strand_id
1 'polypeptide(L)'
;MGKTAWKLAPGQWVRLRSGGGLLGKFGRITSIDEGGLIYIETDGCKEVATVREDFRVIRSRLAPHAWFPMRKTLPYGRYNCPDGSVVLHNRDYQPLARISPSGSVSTCLTSERIHYDSQEWFWGSATGMASPWRSDAVFKMCVEIMNDPVVFLRSVPEMS
;
A
#
# COMPACT_ATOMS: atom_id res chain seq x y z
N MET A 1 -10.10 23.16 33.69
CA MET A 1 -10.21 21.78 33.15
C MET A 1 -9.00 21.51 32.26
N GLY A 2 -8.01 20.78 32.77
CA GLY A 2 -6.83 20.39 31.97
C GLY A 2 -7.26 19.45 30.85
N LYS A 3 -7.02 19.84 29.60
CA LYS A 3 -7.17 18.93 28.46
C LYS A 3 -6.14 17.81 28.66
N THR A 4 -6.60 16.59 28.92
CA THR A 4 -5.73 15.40 28.89
C THR A 4 -5.03 15.36 27.53
N ALA A 5 -3.76 15.76 27.51
CA ALA A 5 -2.93 15.65 26.32
C ALA A 5 -2.61 14.16 26.14
N TRP A 6 -3.40 13.48 25.32
CA TRP A 6 -3.15 12.09 24.95
C TRP A 6 -1.73 11.98 24.39
N LYS A 7 -0.90 11.15 25.04
CA LYS A 7 0.48 10.90 24.62
C LYS A 7 0.48 10.26 23.23
N LEU A 8 1.34 10.76 22.35
CA LEU A 8 1.58 10.12 21.06
C LEU A 8 2.21 8.76 21.26
N ALA A 9 1.83 7.79 20.43
CA ALA A 9 2.37 6.44 20.48
C ALA A 9 2.42 5.81 19.08
N PRO A 10 3.38 4.91 18.81
CA PRO A 10 3.35 4.04 17.65
C PRO A 10 2.01 3.32 17.47
N GLY A 11 1.62 3.12 16.21
CA GLY A 11 0.35 2.52 15.83
C GLY A 11 -0.84 3.49 15.74
N GLN A 12 -0.72 4.72 16.25
CA GLN A 12 -1.76 5.74 16.10
C GLN A 12 -1.84 6.25 14.67
N TRP A 13 -3.06 6.56 14.23
CA TRP A 13 -3.30 7.09 12.88
C TRP A 13 -3.36 8.60 12.90
N VAL A 14 -2.83 9.16 11.83
CA VAL A 14 -2.67 10.59 11.69
C VAL A 14 -3.06 11.04 10.29
N ARG A 15 -3.52 12.28 10.19
CA ARG A 15 -3.73 12.99 8.93
C ARG A 15 -2.76 14.16 8.87
N LEU A 16 -1.88 14.14 7.88
CA LEU A 16 -0.88 15.18 7.65
C LEU A 16 -1.55 16.50 7.22
N ARG A 17 -1.07 17.62 7.75
CA ARG A 17 -1.53 19.01 7.54
C ARG A 17 -0.51 19.88 6.82
N SER A 18 0.70 19.39 6.61
CA SER A 18 1.85 20.07 6.00
C SER A 18 2.78 19.02 5.40
N GLY A 19 3.82 19.44 4.68
CA GLY A 19 4.81 18.52 4.06
C GLY A 19 4.66 18.32 2.55
N GLY A 20 4.30 19.38 1.81
CA GLY A 20 4.27 19.35 0.34
C GLY A 20 3.34 18.26 -0.21
N GLY A 21 3.88 17.31 -0.98
CA GLY A 21 3.14 16.21 -1.60
C GLY A 21 2.48 15.21 -0.64
N LEU A 22 2.63 15.42 0.67
CA LEU A 22 2.05 14.61 1.75
C LEU A 22 0.84 15.26 2.44
N LEU A 23 0.53 16.52 2.10
CA LEU A 23 -0.62 17.23 2.66
C LEU A 23 -1.92 16.42 2.50
N GLY A 24 -2.66 16.29 3.60
CA GLY A 24 -3.95 15.60 3.64
C GLY A 24 -3.88 14.08 3.69
N LYS A 25 -2.69 13.47 3.52
CA LYS A 25 -2.52 12.01 3.54
C LYS A 25 -2.75 11.43 4.92
N PHE A 26 -3.24 10.19 4.92
CA PHE A 26 -3.29 9.34 6.09
C PHE A 26 -1.94 8.66 6.30
N GLY A 27 -1.60 8.45 7.56
CA GLY A 27 -0.43 7.66 7.92
C GLY A 27 -0.55 7.07 9.31
N ARG A 28 0.38 6.18 9.64
CA ARG A 28 0.50 5.51 10.93
C ARG A 28 1.85 5.87 11.55
N ILE A 29 1.84 6.29 12.82
CA ILE A 29 3.08 6.52 13.57
C ILE A 29 3.81 5.19 13.71
N THR A 30 5.06 5.13 13.25
CA THR A 30 5.93 3.95 13.37
C THR A 30 6.84 4.05 14.57
N SER A 31 7.43 5.23 14.80
CA SER A 31 8.33 5.50 15.93
C SER A 31 8.32 6.98 16.29
N ILE A 32 8.85 7.28 17.48
CA ILE A 32 9.09 8.64 17.97
C ILE A 32 10.50 8.59 18.59
N ASP A 33 11.40 9.45 18.15
CA ASP A 33 12.75 9.50 18.71
C ASP A 33 12.82 10.33 20.00
N GLU A 34 13.99 10.32 20.66
CA GLU A 34 14.24 11.08 21.88
C GLU A 34 14.16 12.60 21.67
N GLY A 35 14.38 13.08 20.44
CA GLY A 35 14.27 14.48 20.05
C GLY A 35 12.84 14.95 19.75
N GLY A 36 11.86 14.04 19.77
CA GLY A 36 10.46 14.34 19.49
C GLY A 36 10.09 14.32 18.01
N LEU A 37 10.99 13.86 17.13
CA LEU A 37 10.69 13.60 15.73
C LEU A 37 9.80 12.37 15.61
N ILE A 38 8.77 12.47 14.77
CA ILE A 38 7.74 11.45 14.62
C ILE A 38 7.86 10.86 13.23
N TYR A 39 8.03 9.54 13.17
CA TYR A 39 8.11 8.80 11.93
C TYR A 39 6.75 8.24 11.57
N ILE A 40 6.33 8.46 10.32
CA ILE A 40 5.01 8.08 9.81
C ILE A 40 5.15 7.28 8.53
N GLU A 41 4.52 6.12 8.52
CA GLU A 41 4.26 5.35 7.31
C GLU A 41 2.99 5.87 6.63
N THR A 42 3.03 6.11 5.32
CA THR A 42 1.88 6.54 4.52
C THR A 42 1.70 5.63 3.32
N ASP A 43 0.56 5.70 2.64
CA ASP A 43 0.39 4.93 1.40
C ASP A 43 1.43 5.31 0.32
N GLY A 44 1.89 6.56 0.32
CA GLY A 44 2.89 7.03 -0.64
C GLY A 44 4.34 6.75 -0.25
N CYS A 45 4.63 6.47 1.01
CA CYS A 45 6.01 6.42 1.53
C CYS A 45 6.11 5.49 2.74
N LYS A 46 7.13 4.62 2.77
CA LYS A 46 7.41 3.72 3.90
C LYS A 46 7.66 4.48 5.20
N GLU A 47 8.33 5.63 5.11
CA GLU A 47 8.67 6.43 6.27
C GLU A 47 8.81 7.90 5.90
N VAL A 48 8.24 8.78 6.71
CA VAL A 48 8.36 10.23 6.63
C VAL A 48 8.60 10.74 8.04
N ALA A 49 9.66 11.50 8.23
CA ALA A 49 9.89 12.25 9.45
C ALA A 49 9.05 13.53 9.48
N THR A 50 8.39 13.81 10.60
CA THR A 50 7.54 14.99 10.79
C THR A 50 7.56 15.44 12.25
N VAL A 51 7.04 16.64 12.52
CA VAL A 51 6.83 17.13 13.90
C VAL A 51 5.36 17.08 14.29
N ARG A 52 5.07 17.30 15.58
CA ARG A 52 3.70 17.20 16.12
C ARG A 52 2.72 18.11 15.39
N GLU A 53 3.16 19.31 15.03
CA GLU A 53 2.36 20.38 14.44
C GLU A 53 1.85 20.02 13.04
N ASP A 54 2.56 19.11 12.37
CA ASP A 54 2.30 18.73 10.99
C ASP A 54 1.11 17.78 10.82
N PHE A 55 0.44 17.35 11.89
CA PHE A 55 -0.64 16.37 11.76
C PHE A 55 -1.78 16.45 12.78
N ARG A 56 -2.89 15.76 12.46
CA ARG A 56 -4.00 15.45 13.38
C ARG A 56 -3.96 13.97 13.72
N VAL A 57 -4.01 13.62 15.00
CA VAL A 57 -4.34 12.26 15.41
C VAL A 57 -5.80 11.98 15.10
N ILE A 58 -6.07 10.89 14.39
CA ILE A 58 -7.41 10.42 14.04
C ILE A 58 -7.93 9.58 15.19
N ARG A 59 -9.10 9.92 15.70
CA ARG A 59 -9.69 9.33 16.92
C ARG A 59 -10.92 8.45 16.66
N SER A 60 -11.41 8.39 15.41
CA SER A 60 -12.59 7.59 15.03
C SER A 60 -12.30 6.09 15.10
N ARG A 61 -13.29 5.29 15.56
CA ARG A 61 -13.24 3.82 15.71
C ARG A 61 -13.81 3.03 14.52
N LEU A 62 -14.16 3.66 13.40
CA LEU A 62 -14.57 2.96 12.16
C LEU A 62 -13.59 3.20 11.00
N ALA A 63 -13.53 2.21 10.12
CA ALA A 63 -12.44 1.85 9.21
C ALA A 63 -11.97 2.96 8.24
N PRO A 64 -10.65 3.27 8.16
CA PRO A 64 -10.04 4.13 7.13
C PRO A 64 -10.02 3.47 5.73
N HIS A 65 -11.03 2.65 5.42
CA HIS A 65 -11.01 1.38 4.65
C HIS A 65 -10.15 0.22 5.22
N ALA A 66 -9.90 0.32 6.53
CA ALA A 66 -9.62 -0.79 7.47
C ALA A 66 -8.18 -1.32 7.61
N TRP A 67 -7.22 -0.40 7.85
CA TRP A 67 -5.99 -0.63 8.63
C TRP A 67 -4.97 -1.65 8.10
N PHE A 68 -4.76 -1.70 6.80
CA PHE A 68 -3.42 -1.94 6.27
C PHE A 68 -3.15 -0.84 5.24
N PRO A 69 -1.94 -0.25 5.17
CA PRO A 69 -1.65 0.72 4.13
C PRO A 69 -2.00 0.06 2.79
N MET A 70 -2.80 0.71 1.93
CA MET A 70 -3.12 0.19 0.60
C MET A 70 -1.85 -0.15 -0.18
N ARG A 71 -0.78 0.60 0.09
CA ARG A 71 0.59 0.32 -0.33
C ARG A 71 1.05 -1.13 -0.09
N LYS A 72 0.57 -1.76 0.98
CA LYS A 72 0.93 -3.09 1.44
C LYS A 72 -0.06 -4.19 1.05
N THR A 73 -1.33 -3.86 0.80
CA THR A 73 -2.40 -4.84 0.54
C THR A 73 -2.90 -4.86 -0.89
N LEU A 74 -2.80 -3.73 -1.61
CA LEU A 74 -3.27 -3.66 -2.98
C LEU A 74 -2.15 -4.05 -3.96
N PRO A 75 -2.50 -4.73 -5.05
CA PRO A 75 -1.54 -5.10 -6.08
C PRO A 75 -0.99 -3.83 -6.74
N TYR A 76 0.32 -3.69 -6.69
CA TYR A 76 1.07 -2.68 -7.42
C TYR A 76 1.43 -3.17 -8.83
N GLY A 77 1.66 -4.47 -8.95
CA GLY A 77 2.11 -5.10 -10.17
C GLY A 77 2.13 -6.61 -10.04
N ARG A 78 2.75 -7.24 -11.04
CA ARG A 78 2.92 -8.68 -11.12
C ARG A 78 4.35 -9.06 -11.52
N TYR A 79 4.79 -10.21 -11.03
CA TYR A 79 5.95 -10.93 -11.50
C TYR A 79 5.51 -12.11 -12.37
N ASN A 80 6.13 -12.26 -13.54
CA ASN A 80 5.94 -13.43 -14.40
C ASN A 80 7.11 -14.40 -14.15
N CYS A 81 6.81 -15.62 -13.70
CA CYS A 81 7.80 -16.60 -13.26
C CYS A 81 8.12 -17.61 -14.38
N PRO A 82 9.33 -18.23 -14.37
CA PRO A 82 9.74 -19.18 -15.41
C PRO A 82 8.86 -20.43 -15.53
N ASP A 83 8.18 -20.81 -14.45
CA ASP A 83 7.24 -21.93 -14.42
C ASP A 83 5.85 -21.58 -14.97
N GLY A 84 5.68 -20.37 -15.49
CA GLY A 84 4.41 -19.83 -15.97
C GLY A 84 3.48 -19.31 -14.86
N SER A 85 3.91 -19.35 -13.59
CA SER A 85 3.14 -18.75 -12.51
C SER A 85 3.25 -17.22 -12.51
N VAL A 86 2.22 -16.57 -12.00
CA VAL A 86 2.18 -15.11 -11.82
C VAL A 86 2.10 -14.80 -10.34
N VAL A 87 2.91 -13.87 -9.85
CA VAL A 87 2.87 -13.41 -8.45
C VAL A 87 2.48 -11.94 -8.40
N LEU A 88 1.34 -11.64 -7.80
CA LEU A 88 0.95 -10.28 -7.47
C LEU A 88 1.84 -9.75 -6.34
N HIS A 89 2.29 -8.51 -6.46
CA HIS A 89 3.09 -7.87 -5.41
C HIS A 89 2.55 -6.48 -5.08
N ASN A 90 2.79 -6.05 -3.84
CA ASN A 90 2.40 -4.73 -3.36
C ASN A 90 3.42 -3.65 -3.77
N ARG A 91 3.21 -2.40 -3.33
CA ARG A 91 4.09 -1.26 -3.68
C ARG A 91 5.44 -1.30 -2.96
N ASP A 92 5.57 -2.14 -1.96
CA ASP A 92 6.82 -2.48 -1.29
C ASP A 92 7.51 -3.70 -1.91
N TYR A 93 7.01 -4.16 -3.05
CA TYR A 93 7.51 -5.31 -3.81
C TYR A 93 7.41 -6.63 -3.04
N GLN A 94 6.58 -6.67 -2.01
CA GLN A 94 6.31 -7.89 -1.25
C GLN A 94 5.22 -8.71 -1.94
N PRO A 95 5.37 -10.04 -1.99
CA PRO A 95 4.37 -10.93 -2.56
C PRO A 95 3.02 -10.86 -1.84
N LEU A 96 1.93 -10.94 -2.60
CA LEU A 96 0.56 -10.98 -2.10
C LEU A 96 -0.07 -12.35 -2.36
N ALA A 97 -0.14 -12.73 -3.63
CA ALA A 97 -0.77 -13.97 -4.08
C ALA A 97 -0.04 -14.53 -5.30
N ARG A 98 0.02 -15.86 -5.39
CA ARG A 98 0.55 -16.60 -6.53
C ARG A 98 -0.58 -17.29 -7.27
N ILE A 99 -0.61 -17.10 -8.57
CA ILE A 99 -1.50 -17.74 -9.51
C ILE A 99 -0.68 -18.76 -10.31
N SER A 100 -1.01 -20.04 -10.17
CA SER A 100 -0.39 -21.11 -10.94
C SER A 100 -0.84 -21.09 -12.42
N PRO A 101 -0.11 -21.74 -13.34
CA PRO A 101 -0.53 -21.88 -14.74
C PRO A 101 -1.92 -22.50 -14.91
N SER A 102 -2.34 -23.37 -13.98
CA SER A 102 -3.68 -23.98 -13.97
C SER A 102 -4.78 -23.06 -13.43
N GLY A 103 -4.44 -21.85 -12.97
CA GLY A 103 -5.37 -20.87 -12.43
C GLY A 103 -5.68 -21.01 -10.93
N SER A 104 -4.98 -21.87 -10.20
CA SER A 104 -5.13 -21.94 -8.74
C SER A 104 -4.42 -20.78 -8.06
N VAL A 105 -5.07 -20.15 -7.08
CA VAL A 105 -4.57 -19.00 -6.32
C VAL A 105 -4.12 -19.44 -4.93
N SER A 106 -2.95 -18.97 -4.49
CA SER A 106 -2.39 -19.26 -3.17
C SER A 106 -1.79 -18.00 -2.54
N THR A 107 -1.78 -17.93 -1.20
CA THR A 107 -1.13 -16.83 -0.47
C THR A 107 0.39 -16.99 -0.50
N CYS A 108 1.11 -15.88 -0.51
CA CYS A 108 2.57 -15.86 -0.42
C CYS A 108 3.02 -15.40 0.97
N LEU A 109 4.23 -15.81 1.37
CA LEU A 109 4.86 -15.19 2.54
C LEU A 109 5.39 -13.81 2.14
N THR A 110 5.21 -12.80 3.00
CA THR A 110 5.67 -11.44 2.73
C THR A 110 7.20 -11.33 2.62
N SER A 111 7.93 -12.29 3.17
CA SER A 111 9.39 -12.42 3.10
C SER A 111 9.88 -13.34 1.98
N GLU A 112 8.97 -13.97 1.22
CA GLU A 112 9.32 -14.87 0.13
C GLU A 112 10.09 -14.11 -0.96
N ARG A 113 11.21 -14.71 -1.41
CA ARG A 113 11.94 -14.22 -2.58
C ARG A 113 11.38 -14.88 -3.83
N ILE A 114 10.85 -14.07 -4.74
CA ILE A 114 10.28 -14.52 -6.00
C ILE A 114 11.34 -14.44 -7.09
N HIS A 115 11.63 -15.57 -7.74
CA HIS A 115 12.42 -15.59 -8.97
C HIS A 115 11.47 -15.36 -10.15
N TYR A 116 11.75 -14.35 -10.97
CA TYR A 116 10.89 -13.92 -12.07
C TYR A 116 11.70 -13.50 -13.30
N ASP A 117 11.12 -13.68 -14.48
CA ASP A 117 11.73 -13.29 -15.77
C ASP A 117 11.38 -11.85 -16.13
N SER A 118 10.15 -11.43 -15.81
CA SER A 118 9.68 -10.06 -16.07
C SER A 118 8.73 -9.54 -14.98
N GLN A 119 8.59 -8.22 -14.94
CA GLN A 119 7.73 -7.50 -14.01
C GLN A 119 6.91 -6.45 -14.77
N GLU A 120 5.65 -6.29 -14.35
CA GLU A 120 4.76 -5.25 -14.83
C GLU A 120 4.11 -4.49 -13.66
N TRP A 121 3.68 -3.25 -13.92
CA TRP A 121 2.98 -2.42 -12.95
C TRP A 121 1.56 -2.13 -13.41
N PHE A 122 0.62 -2.10 -12.47
CA PHE A 122 -0.77 -1.72 -12.74
C PHE A 122 -1.01 -0.22 -12.59
N TRP A 123 -0.19 0.47 -11.79
CA TRP A 123 -0.31 1.91 -11.57
C TRP A 123 1.04 2.56 -11.27
N GLY A 124 1.07 3.88 -11.14
CA GLY A 124 2.29 4.65 -10.83
C GLY A 124 2.93 5.26 -12.06
N SER A 125 4.12 5.84 -11.86
CA SER A 125 4.82 6.63 -12.90
C SER A 125 5.12 5.83 -14.16
N ALA A 126 5.41 4.53 -14.04
CA ALA A 126 5.67 3.66 -15.18
C ALA A 126 4.45 3.47 -16.11
N THR A 127 3.23 3.62 -15.59
CA THR A 127 2.00 3.46 -16.37
C THR A 127 1.26 4.78 -16.63
N GLY A 128 1.72 5.88 -16.02
CA GLY A 128 1.00 7.16 -16.02
C GLY A 128 -0.27 7.18 -15.15
N MET A 129 -0.65 6.06 -14.52
CA MET A 129 -1.87 6.01 -13.70
C MET A 129 -1.61 6.49 -12.26
N ALA A 130 -2.59 7.20 -11.71
CA ALA A 130 -2.57 7.63 -10.32
C ALA A 130 -2.53 6.44 -9.35
N SER A 131 -2.04 6.66 -8.13
CA SER A 131 -2.10 5.65 -7.07
C SER A 131 -3.54 5.41 -6.56
N PRO A 132 -3.88 4.23 -6.03
CA PRO A 132 -5.25 3.91 -5.59
C PRO A 132 -5.78 4.84 -4.49
N TRP A 133 -4.92 5.36 -3.60
CA TRP A 133 -5.30 6.37 -2.61
C TRP A 133 -5.47 7.80 -3.17
N ARG A 134 -5.33 7.97 -4.49
CA ARG A 134 -5.57 9.22 -5.22
C ARG A 134 -6.59 9.05 -6.36
N SER A 135 -7.08 7.84 -6.61
CA SER A 135 -8.01 7.56 -7.70
C SER A 135 -8.89 6.37 -7.37
N ASP A 136 -10.20 6.63 -7.25
CA ASP A 136 -11.21 5.61 -7.01
C ASP A 136 -11.27 4.57 -8.14
N ALA A 137 -10.95 4.98 -9.37
CA ALA A 137 -10.90 4.06 -10.51
C ALA A 137 -9.77 3.03 -10.33
N VAL A 138 -8.57 3.49 -9.95
CA VAL A 138 -7.43 2.60 -9.69
C VAL A 138 -7.66 1.75 -8.45
N PHE A 139 -8.29 2.31 -7.42
CA PHE A 139 -8.70 1.54 -6.24
C PHE A 139 -9.65 0.39 -6.61
N LYS A 140 -10.70 0.66 -7.40
CA LYS A 140 -11.65 -0.36 -7.86
C LYS A 140 -10.95 -1.45 -8.68
N MET A 141 -10.09 -1.06 -9.62
CA MET A 141 -9.27 -2.00 -10.38
C MET A 141 -8.43 -2.90 -9.46
N CYS A 142 -7.76 -2.34 -8.45
CA CYS A 142 -6.98 -3.11 -7.49
C CYS A 142 -7.85 -4.11 -6.70
N VAL A 143 -9.07 -3.72 -6.34
CA VAL A 143 -10.03 -4.60 -5.64
C VAL A 143 -10.52 -5.72 -6.57
N GLU A 144 -10.79 -5.41 -7.84
CA GLU A 144 -11.16 -6.41 -8.85
C GLU A 144 -10.06 -7.45 -9.06
N ILE A 145 -8.79 -7.02 -9.17
CA ILE A 145 -7.64 -7.92 -9.23
C ILE A 145 -7.60 -8.84 -8.01
N MET A 146 -7.82 -8.32 -6.81
CA MET A 146 -7.75 -9.11 -5.59
C MET A 146 -8.92 -10.08 -5.42
N ASN A 147 -10.11 -9.74 -5.95
CA ASN A 147 -11.30 -10.58 -5.87
C ASN A 147 -11.27 -11.71 -6.91
N ASP A 148 -10.80 -11.44 -8.13
CA ASP A 148 -10.69 -12.43 -9.19
C ASP A 148 -9.42 -12.22 -10.04
N PRO A 149 -8.25 -12.61 -9.51
CA PRO A 149 -6.97 -12.35 -10.17
C PRO A 149 -6.84 -13.15 -11.48
N VAL A 150 -7.46 -14.32 -11.57
CA VAL A 150 -7.36 -15.19 -12.75
C VAL A 150 -8.11 -14.56 -13.92
N VAL A 151 -9.33 -14.10 -13.69
CA VAL A 151 -10.14 -13.45 -14.74
C VAL A 151 -9.50 -12.14 -15.17
N PHE A 152 -9.05 -11.32 -14.22
CA PHE A 152 -8.40 -10.05 -14.54
C PHE A 152 -7.15 -10.24 -15.39
N LEU A 153 -6.25 -11.15 -15.00
CA LEU A 153 -4.98 -11.34 -15.71
C LEU A 153 -5.17 -11.90 -17.13
N ARG A 154 -6.30 -12.54 -17.41
CA ARG A 154 -6.69 -13.00 -18.76
C ARG A 154 -7.33 -11.90 -19.61
N SER A 155 -7.89 -10.86 -19.00
CA SER A 155 -8.54 -9.76 -19.71
C SER A 155 -7.57 -8.64 -20.10
N VAL A 156 -6.39 -8.59 -19.48
CA VAL A 156 -5.31 -7.67 -19.87
C VAL A 156 -4.62 -8.22 -21.13
N PRO A 157 -4.66 -7.51 -22.27
CA PRO A 157 -3.90 -7.91 -23.46
C PRO A 157 -2.41 -7.94 -23.11
N GLU A 158 -1.66 -8.92 -23.65
CA GLU A 158 -0.19 -8.88 -23.58
C GLU A 158 0.28 -7.55 -24.18
N MET A 159 0.79 -6.66 -23.33
CA MET A 159 1.42 -5.42 -23.80
C MET A 159 2.82 -5.78 -24.27
N SER A 160 2.93 -6.02 -25.58
CA SER A 160 4.17 -6.21 -26.32
C SER A 160 5.09 -5.00 -26.29
#